data_AF-A0A6B3FDT3-F1
#
_entry.id   AF-A0A6B3FDT3-F1
#
_cell.length_a   1.000
_cell.length_b   1.000
_cell.length_c   1.000
_cell.angle_alpha   90.00
_cell.angle_beta   90.00
_cell.angle_gamma   90.00
#
_symmetry.space_group_name_H-M   'P 1'
#
loop_
_entity.id
_entity.type
_entity.pdbx_description
1 polymer ?
#
loop_
_entity_poly.entity_id
_entity_poly.type
_entity_poly.pdbx_seq_one_letter_code
_entity_poly.pdbx_strand_id
1 'polypeptide(L)' 'RTGEMDPPPDHGEHSYRGSGLLADRKTLVTGGDSGIGRAVALAFAREGADVLFTHLPEEGEEAARTAHLV' A
#
# COMPACT_ATOMS: atom_id res chain seq x y z
N ARG A 1 -19.12 -0.65 -5.26
CA ARG A 1 -18.16 -1.73 -4.95
C ARG A 1 -17.57 -2.21 -6.27
N THR A 2 -16.31 -1.92 -6.53
CA THR A 2 -15.52 -2.72 -7.47
C THR A 2 -15.39 -4.10 -6.84
N GLY A 3 -15.93 -5.14 -7.49
CA GLY A 3 -15.78 -6.52 -7.01
C GLY A 3 -14.32 -6.98 -7.08
N GLU A 4 -14.04 -8.19 -6.61
CA GLU A 4 -12.73 -8.82 -6.83
C GLU A 4 -12.42 -8.79 -8.34
N MET A 5 -11.28 -8.19 -8.68
CA MET A 5 -10.84 -8.12 -10.06
C MET A 5 -10.22 -9.45 -10.44
N ASP A 6 -10.56 -9.94 -11.63
CA ASP A 6 -9.94 -11.11 -12.24
C ASP A 6 -9.31 -10.67 -13.59
N PRO A 7 -7.97 -10.64 -13.71
CA PRO A 7 -7.00 -11.02 -12.68
C PRO A 7 -6.92 -9.97 -11.54
N PRO A 8 -6.40 -10.37 -10.37
CA PRO A 8 -6.14 -9.44 -9.29
C PRO A 8 -5.10 -8.39 -9.74
N PRO A 9 -5.18 -7.14 -9.25
CA PRO A 9 -4.20 -6.13 -9.58
C PRO A 9 -2.84 -6.45 -8.96
N ASP A 10 -1.77 -6.12 -9.68
CA ASP A 10 -0.38 -6.12 -9.18
C ASP A 10 -0.04 -4.70 -8.72
N HIS A 11 0.26 -4.54 -7.44
CA HIS A 11 0.62 -3.28 -6.80
C HIS A 11 2.14 -3.14 -6.61
N GLY A 12 2.91 -4.10 -7.12
CA GLY A 12 4.34 -4.17 -6.94
C GLY A 12 4.78 -5.07 -5.79
N GLU A 13 3.89 -5.91 -5.23
CA GLU A 13 4.14 -6.79 -4.07
C GLU A 13 5.40 -7.65 -4.22
N HIS A 14 5.77 -8.01 -5.45
CA HIS A 14 6.95 -8.82 -5.70
C HIS A 14 7.98 -8.15 -6.62
N SER A 15 7.60 -7.06 -7.30
CA SER A 15 8.42 -6.43 -8.34
C SER A 15 9.16 -5.17 -7.87
N TYR A 16 8.57 -4.34 -6.99
CA TYR A 16 9.21 -3.09 -6.56
C TYR A 16 10.34 -3.37 -5.56
N ARG A 17 11.55 -2.86 -5.81
CA ARG A 17 12.70 -2.99 -4.90
C ARG A 17 13.14 -1.62 -4.45
N GLY A 18 13.05 -1.35 -3.15
CA GLY A 18 13.47 -0.08 -2.59
C GLY A 18 14.99 0.11 -2.63
N SER A 19 15.41 1.36 -2.63
CA SER A 19 16.82 1.78 -2.62
C SER A 19 17.17 2.76 -1.49
N GLY A 20 16.23 2.97 -0.57
CA GLY A 20 16.42 3.80 0.63
C GLY A 20 16.18 5.30 0.38
N LEU A 21 15.46 5.67 -0.67
CA LEU A 21 15.27 7.08 -1.05
C LEU A 21 14.42 7.86 -0.04
N LEU A 22 13.67 7.16 0.82
CA LEU A 22 12.74 7.74 1.79
C LEU A 22 13.04 7.30 3.23
N ALA A 23 14.28 6.91 3.50
CA ALA A 23 14.72 6.58 4.86
C ALA A 23 14.35 7.70 5.85
N ASP A 24 13.89 7.31 7.04
CA ASP A 24 13.49 8.18 8.15
C ASP A 24 12.32 9.15 7.86
N ARG A 25 11.61 8.97 6.73
CA ARG A 25 10.41 9.76 6.41
C ARG A 25 9.17 9.15 7.05
N LYS A 26 8.22 10.01 7.39
CA LYS A 26 6.89 9.62 7.87
C LYS A 26 5.85 10.09 6.87
N THR A 27 4.97 9.19 6.43
CA THR A 27 4.05 9.44 5.31
C THR A 27 2.61 9.09 5.69
N LEU A 28 1.66 9.86 5.13
CA LEU A 28 0.22 9.58 5.18
C LEU A 28 -0.29 9.39 3.75
N VAL A 29 -0.88 8.22 3.48
CA VAL A 29 -1.51 7.88 2.20
C VAL A 29 -3.02 7.72 2.40
N THR A 30 -3.85 8.52 1.75
CA THR A 30 -5.31 8.33 1.82
C THR A 30 -5.78 7.33 0.76
N GLY A 31 -6.61 6.35 1.13
CA GLY A 31 -7.02 5.27 0.23
C GLY A 31 -5.89 4.28 -0.04
N GLY A 32 -5.07 4.01 0.98
CA GLY A 32 -3.91 3.12 0.86
C GLY A 32 -4.27 1.64 0.89
N ASP A 33 -5.53 1.29 1.11
CA ASP A 33 -6.02 -0.08 1.18
C ASP A 33 -6.00 -0.82 -0.16
N SER A 34 -6.05 -0.13 -1.30
CA SER A 34 -6.19 -0.77 -2.61
C SER A 34 -5.61 0.07 -3.76
N GLY A 35 -5.50 -0.53 -4.95
CA GLY A 35 -5.13 0.14 -6.18
C GLY A 35 -3.84 0.96 -6.09
N ILE A 36 -3.85 2.17 -6.66
CA ILE A 36 -2.66 3.03 -6.70
C ILE A 36 -2.20 3.42 -5.29
N GLY A 37 -3.12 3.65 -4.36
CA GLY A 37 -2.77 4.00 -2.99
C GLY A 37 -1.99 2.88 -2.29
N ARG A 38 -2.41 1.62 -2.47
CA ARG A 38 -1.65 0.45 -2.01
C ARG A 38 -0.26 0.40 -2.63
N ALA A 39 -0.15 0.55 -3.95
CA ALA A 39 1.15 0.51 -4.62
C ALA A 39 2.12 1.58 -4.09
N VAL A 40 1.61 2.79 -3.85
CA VAL A 40 2.38 3.90 -3.26
C VAL A 40 2.80 3.59 -1.82
N ALA A 41 1.90 3.07 -0.98
CA ALA A 41 2.20 2.69 0.40
C ALA A 41 3.32 1.64 0.47
N LEU A 42 3.24 0.60 -0.36
CA LEU A 42 4.27 -0.43 -0.45
C LEU A 42 5.62 0.12 -0.91
N ALA A 43 5.62 0.96 -1.94
CA ALA A 43 6.85 1.58 -2.43
C ALA A 43 7.48 2.47 -1.35
N PHE A 44 6.70 3.28 -0.64
CA PHE A 44 7.19 4.15 0.43
C PHE A 44 7.83 3.35 1.57
N ALA A 45 7.18 2.29 2.04
CA ALA A 45 7.76 1.43 3.07
C ALA A 45 9.06 0.74 2.60
N ARG A 46 9.10 0.25 1.36
CA ARG A 46 10.33 -0.34 0.79
C ARG A 46 11.46 0.67 0.64
N GLU A 47 11.15 1.93 0.39
CA GLU A 47 12.13 3.02 0.39
C GLU A 47 12.55 3.46 1.80
N GLY A 48 12.00 2.87 2.85
CA GLY A 48 12.40 3.06 4.25
C GLY A 48 11.57 4.08 5.03
N ALA A 49 10.38 4.46 4.55
CA ALA A 49 9.51 5.37 5.27
C ALA A 49 8.59 4.62 6.26
N ASP A 50 8.27 5.27 7.39
CA ASP A 50 7.08 4.92 8.17
C ASP A 50 5.83 5.32 7.38
N VAL A 51 4.88 4.39 7.23
CA VAL A 51 3.65 4.62 6.45
C VAL A 51 2.42 4.49 7.34
N LEU A 52 1.60 5.54 7.34
CA LEU A 52 0.22 5.51 7.79
C LEU A 52 -0.68 5.62 6.57
N PHE A 53 -1.78 4.86 6.52
CA PHE A 53 -2.78 5.04 5.48
C PHE A 53 -4.20 4.99 6.01
N THR A 54 -5.12 5.62 5.29
CA THR A 54 -6.55 5.59 5.60
C THR A 54 -7.30 4.73 4.59
N HIS A 55 -8.44 4.21 4.99
CA HIS A 55 -9.37 3.44 4.19
C HIS A 55 -10.80 3.68 4.67
N LEU A 56 -11.81 3.26 3.91
CA LEU A 56 -13.19 3.28 4.39
C LEU A 56 -13.45 2.08 5.33
N PRO A 57 -14.35 2.20 6.34
CA PRO A 57 -14.63 1.09 7.26
C PRO A 57 -15.00 -0.23 6.59
N GLU A 58 -15.65 -0.18 5.43
CA GLU A 58 -16.07 -1.36 4.67
C GLU A 58 -14.92 -2.07 3.94
N GLU A 59 -13.74 -1.46 3.86
CA GLU A 59 -12.52 -1.95 3.18
C GLU A 59 -11.48 -2.45 4.20
N GLY A 60 -11.91 -2.80 5.41
CA GLY A 60 -11.02 -3.22 6.50
C GLY A 60 -10.20 -4.47 6.17
N GLU A 61 -10.72 -5.37 5.33
CA GLU A 61 -9.99 -6.57 4.89
C GLU A 61 -8.87 -6.21 3.91
N GLU A 62 -9.12 -5.32 2.95
CA GLU A 62 -8.14 -4.79 2.00
C GLU A 62 -7.04 -4.00 2.74
N ALA A 63 -7.44 -3.23 3.75
CA ALA A 63 -6.53 -2.50 4.62
C ALA A 63 -5.64 -3.44 5.43
N ALA A 64 -6.21 -4.46 6.08
CA ALA A 64 -5.43 -5.46 6.82
C ALA A 64 -4.43 -6.19 5.92
N ARG A 65 -4.84 -6.53 4.69
CA ARG A 65 -3.96 -7.10 3.67
C ARG A 65 -2.80 -6.17 3.34
N THR A 66 -3.08 -4.88 3.12
CA THR A 66 -2.02 -3.89 2.86
C THR A 66 -1.08 -3.74 4.04
N ALA A 67 -1.60 -3.64 5.27
CA ALA A 67 -0.78 -3.48 6.47
C ALA A 67 0.18 -4.66 6.72
N HIS A 68 -0.12 -5.86 6.21
CA HIS A 68 0.79 -7.01 6.27
C HIS A 68 1.96 -6.94 5.27
N LEU A 69 1.84 -6.10 4.24
CA LEU A 69 2.83 -5.97 3.16
C LEU A 69 3.81 -4.80 3.36
N VAL A 70 3.51 -3.92 4.30
CA VAL A 70 4.20 -2.66 4.59
C VAL A 70 5.16 -2.87 5.77
#